data_AF-A0A345NYM5-F1
#
_entry.id   AF-A0A345NYM5-F1
#
_cell.length_a   1.000
_cell.length_b   1.000
_cell.length_c   1.000
_cell.angle_alpha   90.00
_cell.angle_beta   90.00
_cell.angle_gamma   90.00
#
_symmetry.space_group_name_H-M   'P 1'
#
loop_
_entity.id
_entity.type
_entity.pdbx_description
1 polymer ?
#
loop_
_entity_poly.entity_id
_entity_poly.type
_entity_poly.pdbx_seq_one_letter_code
_entity_poly.pdbx_strand_id
1 'polypeptide(L)'
;MKDKPKSRFYIKVLIWFIFLSTFGVGGGIFFLLFAVVPIEQMYTDRGWSQFKIDTVMKYFVVGWVAFGFVVSFLYYFIVVKRNRWRLTWTIVACSLFLCLAGLYYFMNTGSGLVQSSQGEVVEGDRFTFGPYPEKEDLVQLKAQGYDGVITLLSPTLPIEKPLLDQEIRSAEEVGLDVHSLPMLPWVGDNSKSIERVRELIKEDKKYYVHCYLGRHRVDVIKQVVNEETGDEQYQLRFLQPTTLERGSLFYFPDQSIVMGPFPTEEEWFTRIKRGEVEEVVSLLKDPQDSEWPLKEKKIVAELQMTYTSMPIVEEPSIREIRKIAEYLQSLDHKVYVHDFSNSPALMMLETYLDWGTTLTGAVPPELQCGKSEWVGRKMLVGCQPTKEESDRLRELGITDFVDMDELSLDEQYLSIKESKENKSLTYLVTAKKSKQVKRVAIGLLYGSDTRGKEFDDIAFSLGKVKRHERNLLVGPMLEPKEYSTFAKTYGVSQLFYLRSISTSSDEELSVIEKLAAENHISLVVIPMISQYEELLIPLIDKESGLNYIMVESSLIPEVNDYLKKF
;
A
#
# COMPACT_ATOMS: atom_id res chain seq x y z
N MET A 1 16.04 11.28 -70.71
CA MET A 1 15.89 11.66 -69.28
C MET A 1 15.54 10.39 -68.50
N LYS A 2 16.37 9.99 -67.54
CA LYS A 2 16.17 8.77 -66.74
C LYS A 2 15.24 9.10 -65.55
N ASP A 3 13.94 8.86 -65.71
CA ASP A 3 12.94 8.97 -64.64
C ASP A 3 13.09 7.85 -63.59
N LYS A 4 14.14 7.95 -62.75
CA LYS A 4 14.29 7.08 -61.57
C LYS A 4 14.67 7.77 -60.24
N PRO A 5 14.00 8.85 -59.78
CA PRO A 5 14.20 9.30 -58.39
C PRO A 5 13.01 9.12 -57.43
N LYS A 6 11.75 9.10 -57.89
CA LYS A 6 10.59 9.11 -56.96
C LYS A 6 10.38 7.81 -56.18
N SER A 7 10.59 6.63 -56.78
CA SER A 7 10.32 5.35 -56.11
C SER A 7 11.25 5.06 -54.92
N ARG A 8 12.49 5.57 -54.95
CA ARG A 8 13.46 5.33 -53.87
C ARG A 8 13.20 6.15 -52.62
N PHE A 9 12.50 7.28 -52.73
CA PHE A 9 12.15 8.08 -51.55
C PHE A 9 11.15 7.35 -50.65
N TYR A 10 10.07 6.81 -51.22
CA TYR A 10 9.07 6.05 -50.48
C TYR A 10 9.66 4.82 -49.78
N ILE A 11 10.57 4.09 -50.44
CA ILE A 11 11.26 2.95 -49.83
C ILE A 11 12.09 3.38 -48.61
N LYS A 12 12.80 4.50 -48.70
CA LYS A 12 13.59 5.02 -47.57
C LYS A 12 12.72 5.41 -46.37
N VAL A 13 11.59 6.07 -46.64
CA VAL A 13 10.64 6.48 -45.60
C VAL A 13 9.99 5.24 -44.95
N LEU A 14 9.60 4.25 -45.76
CA LEU A 14 9.03 3.00 -45.26
C LEU A 14 10.01 2.25 -44.35
N ILE A 15 11.26 2.09 -44.78
CA ILE A 15 12.30 1.43 -43.99
C ILE A 15 12.58 2.17 -42.68
N TRP A 16 12.59 3.49 -42.71
CA TRP A 16 12.72 4.31 -41.51
C TRP A 16 11.56 4.10 -40.54
N PHE A 17 10.33 4.04 -41.06
CA PHE A 17 9.14 3.80 -40.25
C PHE A 17 9.10 2.38 -39.65
N ILE A 18 9.52 1.36 -40.41
CA ILE A 18 9.66 -0.02 -39.91
C ILE A 18 10.69 -0.06 -38.76
N PHE A 19 11.83 0.59 -38.94
CA PHE A 19 12.83 0.69 -37.87
C PHE A 19 12.27 1.39 -36.64
N LEU A 20 11.64 2.56 -36.80
CA LEU A 20 11.03 3.30 -35.69
C LEU A 20 10.04 2.44 -34.91
N SER A 21 9.18 1.71 -35.63
CA SER A 21 8.13 0.88 -35.02
C SER A 21 8.73 -0.33 -34.30
N THR A 22 9.61 -1.08 -34.96
CA THR A 22 10.22 -2.29 -34.37
C THR A 22 11.19 -1.98 -33.24
N PHE A 23 11.99 -0.93 -33.35
CA PHE A 23 12.85 -0.46 -32.27
C PHE A 23 12.04 0.10 -31.11
N GLY A 24 11.02 0.91 -31.40
CA GLY A 24 10.17 1.53 -30.37
C GLY A 24 9.42 0.49 -29.54
N VAL A 25 8.74 -0.47 -30.20
CA VAL A 25 7.99 -1.54 -29.52
C VAL A 25 8.95 -2.56 -28.90
N GLY A 26 9.85 -3.14 -29.70
CA GLY A 26 10.75 -4.19 -29.24
C GLY A 26 11.71 -3.74 -28.15
N GLY A 27 12.38 -2.61 -28.38
CA GLY A 27 13.22 -2.00 -27.37
C GLY A 27 12.42 -1.50 -26.18
N GLY A 28 11.17 -1.05 -26.38
CA GLY A 28 10.28 -0.61 -25.30
C GLY A 28 9.92 -1.73 -24.33
N ILE A 29 9.62 -2.93 -24.84
CA ILE A 29 9.36 -4.11 -24.00
C ILE A 29 10.59 -4.43 -23.13
N PHE A 30 11.77 -4.49 -23.73
CA PHE A 30 13.00 -4.75 -22.97
C PHE A 30 13.36 -3.63 -22.01
N PHE A 31 13.14 -2.38 -22.40
CA PHE A 31 13.31 -1.23 -21.52
C PHE A 31 12.36 -1.32 -20.32
N LEU A 32 11.11 -1.74 -20.55
CA LEU A 32 10.15 -1.95 -19.48
C LEU A 32 10.63 -3.05 -18.53
N LEU A 33 10.99 -4.22 -19.06
CA LEU A 33 11.40 -5.37 -18.25
C LEU A 33 12.73 -5.19 -17.52
N PHE A 34 13.73 -4.55 -18.15
CA PHE A 34 15.09 -4.45 -17.59
C PHE A 34 15.41 -3.13 -16.91
N ALA A 35 14.65 -2.06 -17.18
CA ALA A 35 14.84 -0.77 -16.54
C ALA A 35 13.62 -0.37 -15.71
N VAL A 36 12.45 -0.25 -16.32
CA VAL A 36 11.25 0.30 -15.65
C VAL A 36 10.85 -0.57 -14.46
N VAL A 37 10.61 -1.88 -14.65
CA VAL A 37 10.15 -2.78 -13.58
C VAL A 37 11.16 -2.91 -12.44
N PRO A 38 12.47 -3.14 -12.66
CA PRO A 38 13.44 -3.16 -11.57
C PRO A 38 13.56 -1.82 -10.84
N ILE A 39 13.45 -0.69 -11.55
CA ILE A 39 13.49 0.64 -10.93
C ILE A 39 12.21 0.90 -10.11
N GLU A 40 11.05 0.52 -10.63
CA GLU A 40 9.76 0.57 -9.95
C GLU A 40 9.79 -0.27 -8.67
N GLN A 41 10.25 -1.52 -8.75
CA GLN A 41 10.44 -2.39 -7.60
C GLN A 41 11.41 -1.77 -6.59
N MET A 42 12.54 -1.21 -7.06
CA MET A 42 13.50 -0.52 -6.21
C MET A 42 12.89 0.71 -5.50
N TYR A 43 12.01 1.47 -6.16
CA TYR A 43 11.32 2.59 -5.54
C TYR A 43 10.25 2.13 -4.54
N THR A 44 9.54 1.06 -4.87
CA THR A 44 8.57 0.41 -3.99
C THR A 44 9.26 -0.12 -2.73
N ASP A 45 10.40 -0.79 -2.88
CA ASP A 45 11.23 -1.28 -1.78
C ASP A 45 11.80 -0.16 -0.90
N ARG A 46 11.90 1.06 -1.43
CA ARG A 46 12.27 2.28 -0.70
C ARG A 46 11.06 3.00 -0.09
N GLY A 47 9.86 2.43 -0.19
CA GLY A 47 8.63 3.01 0.32
C GLY A 47 8.25 4.32 -0.37
N TRP A 48 8.55 4.47 -1.66
CA TRP A 48 8.04 5.61 -2.43
C TRP A 48 6.53 5.47 -2.61
N SER A 49 5.81 6.60 -2.56
CA SER A 49 4.38 6.62 -2.88
C SER A 49 4.15 6.31 -4.36
N GLN A 50 3.10 5.57 -4.68
CA GLN A 50 2.75 5.19 -6.05
C GLN A 50 2.70 6.40 -7.01
N PHE A 51 2.11 7.52 -6.60
CA PHE A 51 2.14 8.79 -7.37
C PHE A 51 3.54 9.25 -7.82
N LYS A 52 4.55 9.10 -6.95
CA LYS A 52 5.94 9.48 -7.28
C LYS A 52 6.54 8.48 -8.26
N ILE A 53 6.27 7.20 -8.04
CA ILE A 53 6.69 6.11 -8.92
C ILE A 53 6.09 6.36 -10.30
N ASP A 54 4.77 6.52 -10.40
CA ASP A 54 4.04 6.81 -11.64
C ASP A 54 4.56 8.06 -12.34
N THR A 55 4.81 9.14 -11.59
CA THR A 55 5.35 10.38 -12.14
C THR A 55 6.73 10.15 -12.76
N VAL A 56 7.59 9.37 -12.10
CA VAL A 56 8.93 9.06 -12.59
C VAL A 56 8.88 8.07 -13.76
N MET A 57 8.03 7.04 -13.68
CA MET A 57 7.80 6.08 -14.76
C MET A 57 7.27 6.78 -16.02
N LYS A 58 6.40 7.78 -15.87
CA LYS A 58 5.95 8.63 -16.96
C LYS A 58 7.12 9.35 -17.65
N TYR A 59 8.09 9.88 -16.90
CA TYR A 59 9.28 10.48 -17.49
C TYR A 59 10.17 9.45 -18.19
N PHE A 60 10.29 8.24 -17.66
CA PHE A 60 11.00 7.15 -18.36
C PHE A 60 10.32 6.77 -19.68
N VAL A 61 8.99 6.66 -19.70
CA VAL A 61 8.22 6.37 -20.92
C VAL A 61 8.37 7.50 -21.95
N VAL A 62 8.18 8.77 -21.54
CA VAL A 62 8.37 9.93 -22.42
C VAL A 62 9.81 10.01 -22.92
N GLY A 63 10.78 9.76 -22.04
CA GLY A 63 12.20 9.70 -22.37
C GLY A 63 12.51 8.61 -23.39
N TRP A 64 11.93 7.42 -23.24
CA TRP A 64 12.05 6.32 -24.20
C TRP A 64 11.48 6.67 -25.57
N VAL A 65 10.30 7.30 -25.62
CA VAL A 65 9.69 7.75 -26.88
C VAL A 65 10.59 8.77 -27.58
N ALA A 66 11.07 9.78 -26.86
CA ALA A 66 11.99 10.79 -27.40
C ALA A 66 13.31 10.17 -27.89
N PHE A 67 13.89 9.26 -27.10
CA PHE A 67 15.09 8.51 -27.47
C PHE A 67 14.88 7.69 -28.75
N GLY A 68 13.76 6.98 -28.85
CA GLY A 68 13.37 6.24 -30.06
C GLY A 68 13.30 7.13 -31.30
N PHE A 69 12.70 8.32 -31.20
CA PHE A 69 12.67 9.29 -32.30
C PHE A 69 14.07 9.78 -32.69
N VAL A 70 14.94 10.10 -31.72
CA VAL A 70 16.31 10.56 -31.98
C VAL A 70 17.13 9.47 -32.67
N VAL A 71 17.12 8.24 -32.14
CA VAL A 71 17.84 7.09 -32.72
C VAL A 71 17.34 6.81 -34.13
N SER A 72 16.03 6.86 -34.34
CA SER A 72 15.42 6.67 -35.64
C SER A 72 15.81 7.75 -36.65
N PHE A 73 15.87 9.02 -36.22
CA PHE A 73 16.34 10.12 -37.05
C PHE A 73 17.82 9.95 -37.42
N LEU A 74 18.68 9.62 -36.45
CA LEU A 74 20.10 9.34 -36.69
C LEU A 74 20.28 8.18 -37.68
N TYR A 75 19.52 7.10 -37.52
CA TYR A 75 19.48 5.98 -38.46
C TYR A 75 19.14 6.45 -39.88
N TYR A 76 18.11 7.29 -40.05
CA TYR A 76 17.75 7.83 -41.35
C TYR A 76 18.87 8.68 -41.97
N PHE A 77 19.42 9.65 -41.23
CA PHE A 77 20.41 10.59 -41.78
C PHE A 77 21.77 9.95 -42.05
N ILE A 78 22.24 9.08 -41.14
CA ILE A 78 23.58 8.49 -41.21
C ILE A 78 23.62 7.28 -42.14
N VAL A 79 22.57 6.46 -42.14
CA VAL A 79 22.57 5.16 -42.85
C VAL A 79 21.71 5.22 -44.12
N VAL A 80 20.42 5.53 -43.99
CA VAL A 80 19.44 5.43 -45.09
C VAL A 80 19.67 6.52 -46.15
N LYS A 81 19.84 7.78 -45.74
CA LYS A 81 20.05 8.92 -46.64
C LYS A 81 21.34 8.77 -47.45
N ARG A 82 22.40 8.24 -46.82
CA ARG A 82 23.71 7.95 -47.43
C ARG A 82 23.73 6.67 -48.30
N ASN A 83 22.58 6.02 -48.54
CA ASN A 83 22.45 4.81 -49.38
C ASN A 83 23.31 3.62 -48.92
N ARG A 84 23.56 3.46 -47.61
CA ARG A 84 24.32 2.31 -47.06
C ARG A 84 23.44 1.06 -46.94
N TRP A 85 22.93 0.56 -48.07
CA TRP A 85 21.85 -0.44 -48.11
C TRP A 85 22.12 -1.74 -47.34
N ARG A 86 23.34 -2.27 -47.34
CA ARG A 86 23.67 -3.47 -46.54
C ARG A 86 23.46 -3.22 -45.05
N LEU A 87 24.00 -2.11 -44.53
CA LEU A 87 23.88 -1.72 -43.13
C LEU A 87 22.43 -1.37 -42.75
N THR A 88 21.70 -0.70 -43.65
CA THR A 88 20.25 -0.43 -43.50
C THR A 88 19.49 -1.71 -43.20
N TRP A 89 19.64 -2.73 -44.04
CA TRP A 89 18.92 -3.99 -43.87
C TRP A 89 19.38 -4.77 -42.65
N THR A 90 20.68 -4.77 -42.33
CA THR A 90 21.19 -5.39 -41.10
C THR A 90 20.57 -4.77 -39.85
N ILE A 91 20.54 -3.43 -39.73
CA ILE A 91 19.98 -2.76 -38.55
C ILE A 91 18.48 -3.04 -38.40
N VAL A 92 17.71 -3.00 -39.50
CA VAL A 92 16.27 -3.32 -39.49
C VAL A 92 16.02 -4.78 -39.15
N ALA A 93 16.82 -5.70 -39.68
CA ALA A 93 16.70 -7.11 -39.35
C ALA A 93 16.98 -7.36 -37.86
N CYS A 94 18.01 -6.71 -37.30
CA CYS A 94 18.30 -6.77 -35.87
C CYS A 94 17.19 -6.15 -35.01
N SER A 95 16.63 -4.99 -35.40
CA SER A 95 15.54 -4.37 -34.63
C SER A 95 14.26 -5.19 -34.69
N LEU A 96 13.95 -5.78 -35.84
CA LEU A 96 12.84 -6.71 -36.00
C LEU A 96 13.06 -7.97 -35.15
N PHE A 97 14.25 -8.56 -35.18
CA PHE A 97 14.59 -9.71 -34.35
C PHE A 97 14.46 -9.40 -32.87
N LEU A 98 14.95 -8.24 -32.42
CA LEU A 98 14.78 -7.79 -31.04
C LEU A 98 13.30 -7.61 -30.70
N CYS A 99 12.50 -7.03 -31.59
CA CYS A 99 11.06 -6.91 -31.38
C CYS A 99 10.36 -8.26 -31.24
N LEU A 100 10.70 -9.22 -32.10
CA LEU A 100 10.15 -10.57 -32.02
C LEU A 100 10.60 -11.28 -30.74
N ALA A 101 11.85 -11.11 -30.32
CA ALA A 101 12.36 -11.66 -29.07
C ALA A 101 11.65 -11.05 -27.85
N GLY A 102 11.46 -9.72 -27.83
CA GLY A 102 10.74 -9.04 -26.74
C GLY A 102 9.29 -9.51 -26.63
N LEU A 103 8.58 -9.60 -27.77
CA LEU A 103 7.24 -10.16 -27.81
C LEU A 103 7.23 -11.62 -27.36
N TYR A 104 8.21 -12.43 -27.78
CA TYR A 104 8.34 -13.82 -27.35
C TYR A 104 8.49 -13.94 -25.83
N TYR A 105 9.39 -13.18 -25.21
CA TYR A 105 9.56 -13.20 -23.75
C TYR A 105 8.29 -12.77 -23.01
N PHE A 106 7.60 -11.76 -23.52
CA PHE A 106 6.37 -11.25 -22.90
C PHE A 106 5.20 -12.25 -22.99
N MET A 107 5.19 -13.05 -24.07
CA MET A 107 4.24 -14.14 -24.30
C MET A 107 4.64 -15.45 -23.61
N ASN A 108 5.88 -15.58 -23.11
CA ASN A 108 6.40 -16.79 -22.47
C ASN A 108 6.63 -16.53 -20.97
N THR A 109 5.56 -16.67 -20.20
CA THR A 109 5.50 -16.34 -18.76
C THR A 109 6.40 -17.22 -17.90
N GLY A 110 6.76 -18.42 -18.35
CA GLY A 110 7.70 -19.32 -17.70
C GLY A 110 9.17 -18.92 -17.90
N SER A 111 9.45 -17.80 -18.58
CA SER A 111 10.81 -17.26 -18.61
C SER A 111 11.22 -16.78 -17.21
N GLY A 112 12.45 -17.06 -16.80
CA GLY A 112 12.95 -16.67 -15.46
C GLY A 112 12.83 -15.17 -15.16
N LEU A 113 12.75 -14.33 -16.19
CA LEU A 113 12.48 -12.89 -16.06
C LEU A 113 11.06 -12.63 -15.56
N VAL A 114 10.05 -13.24 -16.17
CA VAL A 114 8.65 -13.05 -15.77
C VAL A 114 8.35 -13.79 -14.46
N GLN A 115 8.93 -14.98 -14.25
CA GLN A 115 8.80 -15.74 -13.01
C GLN A 115 9.24 -14.96 -11.77
N SER A 116 10.28 -14.13 -11.86
CA SER A 116 10.73 -13.30 -10.73
C SER A 116 9.68 -12.29 -10.25
N SER A 117 8.70 -11.98 -11.09
CA SER A 117 7.61 -11.05 -10.80
C SER A 117 6.28 -11.76 -10.48
N GLN A 118 6.23 -13.10 -10.51
CA GLN A 118 5.03 -13.87 -10.20
C GLN A 118 4.73 -13.89 -8.69
N GLY A 119 3.47 -14.14 -8.33
CA GLY A 119 3.02 -14.37 -6.97
C GLY A 119 3.31 -15.80 -6.51
N GLU A 120 3.25 -16.02 -5.19
CA GLU A 120 3.37 -17.36 -4.61
C GLU A 120 2.12 -18.21 -4.93
N VAL A 121 2.31 -19.53 -5.05
CA VAL A 121 1.21 -20.47 -5.22
C VAL A 121 0.62 -20.77 -3.85
N VAL A 122 -0.69 -20.58 -3.69
CA VAL A 122 -1.44 -20.93 -2.48
C VAL A 122 -2.29 -22.14 -2.79
N GLU A 123 -1.88 -23.29 -2.29
CA GLU A 123 -2.61 -24.55 -2.43
C GLU A 123 -3.71 -24.64 -1.37
N GLY A 124 -4.90 -25.06 -1.79
CA GLY A 124 -5.97 -25.48 -0.90
C GLY A 124 -6.70 -26.68 -1.48
N ASP A 125 -7.61 -27.27 -0.70
CA ASP A 125 -8.21 -28.57 -1.01
C ASP A 125 -8.95 -28.57 -2.36
N ARG A 126 -9.73 -27.52 -2.62
CA ARG A 126 -10.54 -27.37 -3.85
C ARG A 126 -10.09 -26.24 -4.76
N PHE A 127 -9.55 -25.16 -4.20
CA PHE A 127 -9.04 -24.04 -4.98
C PHE A 127 -7.54 -23.87 -4.73
N THR A 128 -6.79 -23.71 -5.80
CA THR A 128 -5.37 -23.32 -5.72
C THR A 128 -5.15 -22.06 -6.55
N PHE A 129 -4.38 -21.13 -6.03
CA PHE A 129 -4.18 -19.81 -6.62
C PHE A 129 -2.73 -19.62 -7.03
N GLY A 130 -2.49 -19.07 -8.22
CA GLY A 130 -1.12 -18.83 -8.67
C GLY A 130 -0.99 -18.02 -9.95
N PRO A 131 0.21 -18.01 -10.57
CA PRO A 131 0.46 -17.33 -11.83
C PRO A 131 -0.12 -18.09 -13.04
N TYR A 132 -0.03 -17.48 -14.23
CA TYR A 132 -0.47 -18.10 -15.47
C TYR A 132 0.21 -19.47 -15.70
N PRO A 133 -0.57 -20.55 -15.88
CA PRO A 133 -0.03 -21.90 -16.10
C PRO A 133 0.36 -22.11 -17.56
N GLU A 134 1.56 -22.61 -17.81
CA GLU A 134 1.94 -23.13 -19.13
C GLU A 134 1.35 -24.53 -19.35
N LYS A 135 1.51 -25.07 -20.56
CA LYS A 135 0.90 -26.36 -20.92
C LYS A 135 1.41 -27.50 -20.02
N GLU A 136 2.68 -27.49 -19.67
CA GLU A 136 3.31 -28.44 -18.76
C GLU A 136 2.72 -28.36 -17.35
N ASP A 137 2.36 -27.15 -16.90
CA ASP A 137 1.69 -26.94 -15.62
C ASP A 137 0.25 -27.48 -15.68
N LEU A 138 -0.47 -27.24 -16.78
CA LEU A 138 -1.81 -27.82 -17.00
C LEU A 138 -1.79 -29.36 -16.95
N VAL A 139 -0.77 -29.99 -17.54
CA VAL A 139 -0.59 -31.46 -17.46
C VAL A 139 -0.39 -31.90 -15.99
N GLN A 140 0.43 -31.17 -15.23
CA GLN A 140 0.65 -31.45 -13.82
C GLN A 140 -0.63 -31.27 -13.00
N LEU A 141 -1.37 -30.19 -13.22
CA LEU A 141 -2.66 -29.94 -12.59
C LEU A 141 -3.64 -31.08 -12.89
N LYS A 142 -3.74 -31.53 -14.15
CA LYS A 142 -4.60 -32.67 -14.48
C LYS A 142 -4.17 -33.95 -13.76
N ALA A 143 -2.87 -34.21 -13.68
CA ALA A 143 -2.32 -35.37 -12.96
C ALA A 143 -2.57 -35.29 -11.44
N GLN A 144 -2.63 -34.09 -10.88
CA GLN A 144 -2.98 -33.81 -9.48
C GLN A 144 -4.50 -33.83 -9.22
N GLY A 145 -5.31 -34.11 -10.23
CA GLY A 145 -6.76 -34.27 -10.09
C GLY A 145 -7.57 -32.97 -10.18
N TYR A 146 -7.03 -31.92 -10.79
CA TYR A 146 -7.82 -30.71 -11.07
C TYR A 146 -8.85 -30.99 -12.17
N ASP A 147 -10.03 -30.41 -12.01
CA ASP A 147 -11.14 -30.50 -12.96
C ASP A 147 -11.09 -29.38 -14.00
N GLY A 148 -10.61 -28.20 -13.60
CA GLY A 148 -10.51 -27.07 -14.50
C GLY A 148 -9.63 -25.93 -13.99
N VAL A 149 -9.53 -24.89 -14.82
CA VAL A 149 -8.78 -23.67 -14.59
C VAL A 149 -9.72 -22.47 -14.68
N ILE A 150 -9.61 -21.54 -13.73
CA ILE A 150 -10.33 -20.28 -13.72
C ILE A 150 -9.33 -19.17 -14.06
N THR A 151 -9.48 -18.60 -15.25
CA THR A 151 -8.58 -17.58 -15.77
C THR A 151 -9.21 -16.20 -15.63
N LEU A 152 -8.49 -15.31 -14.95
CA LEU A 152 -8.91 -13.91 -14.73
C LEU A 152 -8.38 -12.97 -15.82
N LEU A 153 -7.76 -13.53 -16.87
CA LEU A 153 -7.29 -12.81 -18.03
C LEU A 153 -8.45 -12.17 -18.79
N SER A 154 -8.25 -10.92 -19.22
CA SER A 154 -9.22 -10.15 -19.98
C SER A 154 -8.96 -10.25 -21.48
N PRO A 155 -9.92 -10.73 -22.30
CA PRO A 155 -9.79 -10.78 -23.75
C PRO A 155 -9.77 -9.38 -24.38
N THR A 156 -10.09 -8.33 -23.63
CA THR A 156 -10.02 -6.94 -24.10
C THR A 156 -8.60 -6.38 -24.06
N LEU A 157 -7.70 -7.00 -23.29
CA LEU A 157 -6.29 -6.61 -23.22
C LEU A 157 -5.51 -7.31 -24.34
N PRO A 158 -4.84 -6.57 -25.25
CA PRO A 158 -4.18 -7.15 -26.41
C PRO A 158 -3.13 -8.23 -26.09
N ILE A 159 -2.54 -8.16 -24.91
CA ILE A 159 -1.51 -9.08 -24.42
C ILE A 159 -2.13 -10.34 -23.82
N GLU A 160 -3.25 -10.20 -23.11
CA GLU A 160 -3.87 -11.32 -22.39
C GLU A 160 -4.69 -12.20 -23.33
N LYS A 161 -5.24 -11.63 -24.41
CA LYS A 161 -6.04 -12.40 -25.38
C LYS A 161 -5.29 -13.60 -26.00
N PRO A 162 -4.07 -13.45 -26.56
CA PRO A 162 -3.42 -14.59 -27.18
C PRO A 162 -2.96 -15.65 -26.17
N LEU A 163 -2.68 -15.24 -24.91
CA LEU A 163 -2.42 -16.15 -23.80
C LEU A 163 -3.68 -16.94 -23.46
N LEU A 164 -4.82 -16.28 -23.29
CA LEU A 164 -6.10 -16.95 -23.06
C LEU A 164 -6.45 -17.93 -24.18
N ASP A 165 -6.27 -17.52 -25.44
CA ASP A 165 -6.53 -18.41 -26.59
C ASP A 165 -5.57 -19.63 -26.60
N GLN A 166 -4.34 -19.49 -26.08
CA GLN A 166 -3.38 -20.58 -25.92
C GLN A 166 -3.73 -21.50 -24.74
N GLU A 167 -4.16 -20.91 -23.62
CA GLU A 167 -4.62 -21.60 -22.42
C GLU A 167 -5.80 -22.52 -22.74
N ILE A 168 -6.84 -21.99 -23.39
CA ILE A 168 -8.03 -22.76 -23.82
C ILE A 168 -7.62 -23.96 -24.67
N ARG A 169 -6.80 -23.75 -25.71
CA ARG A 169 -6.32 -24.86 -26.57
C ARG A 169 -5.53 -25.91 -25.79
N SER A 170 -4.64 -25.46 -24.91
CA SER A 170 -3.77 -26.37 -24.14
C SER A 170 -4.58 -27.17 -23.12
N ALA A 171 -5.56 -26.54 -22.47
CA ALA A 171 -6.46 -27.19 -21.53
C ALA A 171 -7.39 -28.19 -22.23
N GLU A 172 -7.94 -27.86 -23.41
CA GLU A 172 -8.71 -28.79 -24.24
C GLU A 172 -7.89 -30.05 -24.60
N GLU A 173 -6.62 -29.88 -24.97
CA GLU A 173 -5.72 -31.00 -25.27
C GLU A 173 -5.41 -31.88 -24.04
N VAL A 174 -5.34 -31.28 -22.85
CA VAL A 174 -5.07 -31.97 -21.58
C VAL A 174 -6.35 -32.56 -20.96
N GLY A 175 -7.53 -32.11 -21.38
CA GLY A 175 -8.82 -32.51 -20.82
C GLY A 175 -9.14 -31.77 -19.51
N LEU A 176 -8.83 -30.48 -19.43
CA LEU A 176 -9.24 -29.55 -18.37
C LEU A 176 -10.27 -28.56 -18.90
N ASP A 177 -11.28 -28.24 -18.09
CA ASP A 177 -12.23 -27.17 -18.39
C ASP A 177 -11.59 -25.80 -18.15
N VAL A 178 -11.82 -24.82 -19.02
CA VAL A 178 -11.38 -23.43 -18.80
C VAL A 178 -12.58 -22.52 -18.57
N HIS A 179 -12.60 -21.88 -17.42
CA HIS A 179 -13.59 -20.88 -17.04
C HIS A 179 -12.97 -19.48 -17.19
N SER A 180 -13.27 -18.82 -18.32
CA SER A 180 -12.80 -17.46 -18.60
C SER A 180 -13.65 -16.42 -17.85
N LEU A 181 -13.13 -15.90 -16.74
CA LEU A 181 -13.80 -14.93 -15.87
C LEU A 181 -12.98 -13.63 -15.83
N PRO A 182 -13.01 -12.83 -16.92
CA PRO A 182 -12.09 -11.72 -17.09
C PRO A 182 -12.26 -10.69 -15.98
N MET A 183 -11.14 -10.25 -15.40
CA MET A 183 -11.11 -9.16 -14.45
C MET A 183 -10.14 -8.08 -14.92
N LEU A 184 -10.60 -6.84 -14.93
CA LEU A 184 -9.74 -5.70 -15.24
C LEU A 184 -9.14 -5.16 -13.93
N PRO A 185 -7.81 -5.04 -13.84
CA PRO A 185 -7.15 -4.66 -12.59
C PRO A 185 -7.30 -3.18 -12.21
N TRP A 186 -7.79 -2.32 -13.11
CA TRP A 186 -7.87 -0.86 -12.88
C TRP A 186 -9.26 -0.26 -13.05
N VAL A 187 -10.12 -0.82 -13.91
CA VAL A 187 -11.45 -0.26 -14.18
C VAL A 187 -12.32 -1.36 -14.76
N GLY A 188 -13.38 -1.78 -14.07
CA GLY A 188 -14.33 -2.73 -14.62
C GLY A 188 -15.34 -3.24 -13.61
N ASP A 189 -16.59 -3.31 -14.06
CA ASP A 189 -17.64 -4.12 -13.43
C ASP A 189 -17.23 -5.61 -13.46
N ASN A 190 -16.58 -6.06 -12.40
CA ASN A 190 -16.15 -7.46 -12.22
C ASN A 190 -17.27 -8.33 -11.61
N SER A 191 -18.47 -7.78 -11.40
CA SER A 191 -19.57 -8.45 -10.68
C SER A 191 -19.98 -9.78 -11.32
N LYS A 192 -20.02 -9.84 -12.65
CA LYS A 192 -20.36 -11.07 -13.40
C LYS A 192 -19.32 -12.17 -13.21
N SER A 193 -18.04 -11.81 -13.18
CA SER A 193 -16.94 -12.75 -12.96
C SER A 193 -17.02 -13.32 -11.53
N ILE A 194 -17.27 -12.46 -10.54
CA ILE A 194 -17.44 -12.84 -9.14
C ILE A 194 -18.66 -13.76 -8.97
N GLU A 195 -19.80 -13.41 -9.55
CA GLU A 195 -21.02 -14.23 -9.42
C GLU A 195 -20.82 -15.62 -10.04
N ARG A 196 -20.14 -15.69 -11.19
CA ARG A 196 -19.82 -16.98 -11.80
C ARG A 196 -18.84 -17.80 -10.96
N VAL A 197 -17.90 -17.18 -10.25
CA VAL A 197 -17.08 -17.89 -9.26
C VAL A 197 -17.95 -18.49 -8.15
N ARG A 198 -18.92 -17.74 -7.59
CA ARG A 198 -19.84 -18.28 -6.58
C ARG A 198 -20.60 -19.50 -7.05
N GLU A 199 -20.99 -19.53 -8.32
CA GLU A 199 -21.59 -20.72 -8.92
C GLU A 199 -20.60 -21.90 -8.97
N LEU A 200 -19.34 -21.67 -9.36
CA LEU A 200 -18.29 -22.71 -9.40
C LEU A 200 -17.92 -23.24 -8.01
N ILE A 201 -17.95 -22.40 -6.97
CA ILE A 201 -17.72 -22.82 -5.57
C ILE A 201 -18.74 -23.86 -5.11
N LYS A 202 -19.96 -23.85 -5.66
CA LYS A 202 -21.01 -24.81 -5.33
C LYS A 202 -20.83 -26.17 -6.03
N GLU A 203 -19.98 -26.25 -7.06
CA GLU A 203 -19.66 -27.50 -7.76
C GLU A 203 -18.59 -28.29 -7.00
N ASP A 204 -18.79 -29.59 -6.75
CA ASP A 204 -17.79 -30.45 -6.10
C ASP A 204 -16.63 -30.81 -7.05
N LYS A 205 -15.81 -29.79 -7.36
CA LYS A 205 -14.69 -29.82 -8.29
C LYS A 205 -13.49 -29.07 -7.74
N LYS A 206 -12.31 -29.40 -8.28
CA LYS A 206 -11.03 -28.78 -7.96
C LYS A 206 -10.55 -27.85 -9.08
N TYR A 207 -10.24 -26.59 -8.73
CA TYR A 207 -9.91 -25.53 -9.66
C TYR A 207 -8.56 -24.88 -9.37
N TYR A 208 -7.83 -24.56 -10.43
CA TYR A 208 -6.67 -23.67 -10.37
C TYR A 208 -7.07 -22.27 -10.84
N VAL A 209 -6.93 -21.26 -9.99
CA VAL A 209 -7.31 -19.86 -10.25
C VAL A 209 -6.07 -19.03 -10.50
N HIS A 210 -6.03 -18.29 -11.61
CA HIS A 210 -4.88 -17.44 -11.89
C HIS A 210 -5.25 -16.14 -12.59
N CYS A 211 -4.30 -15.21 -12.54
CA CYS A 211 -4.24 -14.08 -13.48
C CYS A 211 -2.87 -14.09 -14.17
N TYR A 212 -2.46 -12.97 -14.79
CA TYR A 212 -1.15 -12.91 -15.45
C TYR A 212 0.01 -13.20 -14.47
N LEU A 213 0.10 -12.46 -13.36
CA LEU A 213 1.14 -12.64 -12.35
C LEU A 213 0.72 -13.46 -11.12
N GLY A 214 -0.57 -13.74 -10.93
CA GLY A 214 -1.06 -14.44 -9.73
C GLY A 214 -0.94 -13.65 -8.43
N ARG A 215 -1.07 -12.31 -8.47
CA ARG A 215 -1.01 -11.44 -7.27
C ARG A 215 -2.36 -10.80 -6.95
N HIS A 216 -2.64 -9.62 -7.52
CA HIS A 216 -3.76 -8.79 -7.06
C HIS A 216 -5.16 -9.34 -7.41
N ARG A 217 -5.38 -9.79 -8.65
CA ARG A 217 -6.73 -10.25 -9.09
C ARG A 217 -7.14 -11.56 -8.41
N VAL A 218 -6.18 -12.44 -8.11
CA VAL A 218 -6.47 -13.72 -7.46
C VAL A 218 -6.88 -13.53 -6.01
N ASP A 219 -6.39 -12.50 -5.31
CA ASP A 219 -6.74 -12.23 -3.92
C ASP A 219 -8.22 -11.90 -3.74
N VAL A 220 -8.83 -11.19 -4.70
CA VAL A 220 -10.29 -10.94 -4.67
C VAL A 220 -11.08 -12.25 -4.81
N ILE A 221 -10.60 -13.19 -5.62
CA ILE A 221 -11.26 -14.49 -5.75
C ILE A 221 -11.01 -15.36 -4.51
N LYS A 222 -9.82 -15.31 -3.89
CA LYS A 222 -9.56 -15.95 -2.60
C LYS A 222 -10.56 -15.49 -1.54
N GLN A 223 -10.79 -14.18 -1.45
CA GLN A 223 -11.76 -13.62 -0.52
C GLN A 223 -13.16 -14.17 -0.76
N VAL A 224 -13.64 -14.19 -2.01
CA VAL A 224 -14.96 -14.75 -2.36
C VAL A 224 -15.04 -16.24 -2.01
N VAL A 225 -13.98 -17.01 -2.25
CA VAL A 225 -13.93 -18.43 -1.85
C VAL A 225 -13.98 -18.58 -0.34
N ASN A 226 -13.19 -17.79 0.41
CA ASN A 226 -13.19 -17.78 1.87
C ASN A 226 -14.58 -17.43 2.43
N GLU A 227 -15.22 -16.38 1.93
CA GLU A 227 -16.57 -15.94 2.35
C GLU A 227 -17.63 -17.04 2.17
N GLU A 228 -17.57 -17.79 1.06
CA GLU A 228 -18.56 -18.82 0.74
C GLU A 228 -18.27 -20.18 1.43
N THR A 229 -17.01 -20.48 1.71
CA THR A 229 -16.60 -21.79 2.25
C THR A 229 -16.28 -21.78 3.74
N GLY A 230 -15.92 -20.62 4.29
CA GLY A 230 -15.40 -20.48 5.66
C GLY A 230 -14.03 -21.15 5.87
N ASP A 231 -13.28 -21.40 4.79
CA ASP A 231 -11.97 -22.05 4.85
C ASP A 231 -10.85 -21.03 5.10
N GLU A 232 -10.32 -21.04 6.32
CA GLU A 232 -9.25 -20.16 6.79
C GLU A 232 -7.96 -20.26 5.93
N GLN A 233 -7.77 -21.34 5.16
CA GLN A 233 -6.64 -21.44 4.21
C GLN A 233 -6.67 -20.33 3.15
N TYR A 234 -7.86 -19.83 2.81
CA TYR A 234 -8.06 -18.76 1.84
C TYR A 234 -8.14 -17.37 2.46
N GLN A 235 -7.99 -17.27 3.79
CA GLN A 235 -7.98 -15.99 4.47
C GLN A 235 -6.81 -15.14 3.98
N LEU A 236 -7.13 -13.90 3.59
CA LEU A 236 -6.12 -12.98 3.12
C LEU A 236 -5.24 -12.51 4.27
N ARG A 237 -3.97 -12.89 4.20
CA ARG A 237 -2.90 -12.31 5.00
C ARG A 237 -2.58 -10.93 4.40
N PHE A 238 -3.12 -9.88 4.99
CA PHE A 238 -2.97 -8.51 4.51
C PHE A 238 -2.67 -7.57 5.67
N LEU A 239 -1.47 -6.96 5.65
CA LEU A 239 -1.14 -5.91 6.61
C LEU A 239 -1.77 -4.63 6.11
N GLN A 240 -2.66 -4.06 6.92
CA GLN A 240 -3.38 -2.86 6.55
C GLN A 240 -2.39 -1.69 6.41
N PRO A 241 -2.34 -1.01 5.25
CA PRO A 241 -1.40 0.08 5.04
C PRO A 241 -1.71 1.24 5.98
N THR A 242 -0.72 1.98 6.47
CA THR A 242 -1.02 3.13 7.35
C THR A 242 -1.17 4.44 6.59
N THR A 243 -1.02 4.39 5.27
CA THR A 243 -1.12 5.55 4.39
C THR A 243 -1.74 5.18 3.04
N LEU A 244 -2.43 6.15 2.47
CA LEU A 244 -2.77 6.23 1.06
C LEU A 244 -1.97 7.37 0.40
N GLU A 245 -2.07 7.49 -0.91
CA GLU A 245 -1.44 8.57 -1.66
C GLU A 245 -1.82 9.94 -1.12
N ARG A 246 -3.10 10.13 -0.76
CA ARG A 246 -3.67 11.41 -0.32
C ARG A 246 -3.52 11.69 1.17
N GLY A 247 -3.00 10.77 1.97
CA GLY A 247 -3.01 10.95 3.42
C GLY A 247 -2.79 9.67 4.22
N SER A 248 -3.03 9.78 5.52
CA SER A 248 -2.86 8.70 6.48
C SER A 248 -4.15 7.93 6.72
N LEU A 249 -4.03 6.65 7.06
CA LEU A 249 -5.11 5.78 7.48
C LEU A 249 -5.10 5.61 9.00
N PHE A 250 -6.27 5.61 9.62
CA PHE A 250 -6.48 5.40 11.04
C PHE A 250 -7.32 4.14 11.25
N TYR A 251 -6.94 3.35 12.24
CA TYR A 251 -7.55 2.06 12.56
C TYR A 251 -8.09 2.11 13.98
N PHE A 252 -9.29 1.59 14.15
CA PHE A 252 -9.93 1.46 15.45
C PHE A 252 -9.75 0.05 16.01
N PRO A 253 -9.97 -0.17 17.32
CA PRO A 253 -9.86 -1.49 17.91
C PRO A 253 -10.66 -2.50 17.10
N ASP A 254 -10.07 -3.67 16.80
CA ASP A 254 -10.55 -4.76 15.91
C ASP A 254 -10.57 -4.50 14.40
N GLN A 255 -10.13 -3.31 13.94
CA GLN A 255 -10.12 -2.90 12.53
C GLN A 255 -11.48 -2.91 11.83
N SER A 256 -12.59 -2.97 12.57
CA SER A 256 -13.94 -2.80 12.00
C SER A 256 -14.11 -1.44 11.34
N ILE A 257 -13.46 -0.40 11.85
CA ILE A 257 -13.51 0.94 11.27
C ILE A 257 -12.11 1.31 10.75
N VAL A 258 -12.04 1.65 9.47
CA VAL A 258 -10.86 2.22 8.81
C VAL A 258 -11.21 3.63 8.35
N MET A 259 -10.41 4.62 8.72
CA MET A 259 -10.65 6.01 8.36
C MET A 259 -9.52 6.61 7.53
N GLY A 260 -9.84 7.36 6.49
CA GLY A 260 -8.82 7.82 5.55
C GLY A 260 -9.22 8.93 4.58
N PRO A 261 -8.29 9.31 3.69
CA PRO A 261 -8.58 10.17 2.56
C PRO A 261 -9.20 9.39 1.39
N PHE A 262 -9.72 10.08 0.38
CA PHE A 262 -10.31 9.43 -0.80
C PHE A 262 -9.24 8.57 -1.52
N PRO A 263 -9.49 7.27 -1.80
CA PRO A 263 -8.53 6.39 -2.46
C PRO A 263 -8.32 6.72 -3.94
N THR A 264 -7.18 6.36 -4.52
CA THR A 264 -7.05 6.26 -5.98
C THR A 264 -7.82 5.06 -6.53
N GLU A 265 -7.99 4.97 -7.85
CA GLU A 265 -8.66 3.82 -8.50
C GLU A 265 -7.97 2.50 -8.16
N GLU A 266 -6.63 2.49 -8.08
CA GLU A 266 -5.86 1.33 -7.68
C GLU A 266 -6.01 1.00 -6.19
N GLU A 267 -6.01 2.02 -5.31
CA GLU A 267 -6.13 1.83 -3.86
C GLU A 267 -7.50 1.29 -3.45
N TRP A 268 -8.58 1.62 -4.18
CA TRP A 268 -9.89 1.01 -3.97
C TRP A 268 -9.83 -0.51 -4.04
N PHE A 269 -9.11 -1.05 -5.02
CA PHE A 269 -8.99 -2.49 -5.22
C PHE A 269 -7.93 -3.10 -4.29
N THR A 270 -6.73 -2.52 -4.30
CA THR A 270 -5.54 -3.12 -3.66
C THR A 270 -5.48 -2.92 -2.16
N ARG A 271 -6.15 -1.90 -1.61
CA ARG A 271 -6.13 -1.56 -0.19
C ARG A 271 -7.50 -1.67 0.47
N ILE A 272 -8.53 -1.05 -0.11
CA ILE A 272 -9.86 -1.01 0.50
C ILE A 272 -10.57 -2.35 0.37
N LYS A 273 -10.80 -2.84 -0.86
CA LYS A 273 -11.50 -4.12 -1.07
C LYS A 273 -10.69 -5.31 -0.55
N ARG A 274 -9.38 -5.36 -0.85
CA ARG A 274 -8.47 -6.38 -0.29
C ARG A 274 -8.41 -6.36 1.24
N GLY A 275 -8.66 -5.20 1.85
CA GLY A 275 -8.79 -5.06 3.29
C GLY A 275 -10.11 -5.56 3.86
N GLU A 276 -10.93 -6.27 3.08
CA GLU A 276 -12.22 -6.85 3.47
C GLU A 276 -13.24 -5.79 3.91
N VAL A 277 -13.17 -4.59 3.35
CA VAL A 277 -14.19 -3.55 3.59
C VAL A 277 -15.49 -3.96 2.90
N GLU A 278 -16.59 -3.89 3.65
CA GLU A 278 -17.95 -4.20 3.19
C GLU A 278 -18.77 -2.93 2.92
N GLU A 279 -18.54 -1.87 3.68
CA GLU A 279 -19.24 -0.59 3.53
C GLU A 279 -18.27 0.58 3.38
N VAL A 280 -18.63 1.53 2.51
CA VAL A 280 -17.94 2.81 2.33
C VAL A 280 -18.84 3.95 2.77
N VAL A 281 -18.41 4.66 3.81
CA VAL A 281 -19.08 5.85 4.33
C VAL A 281 -18.37 7.10 3.82
N SER A 282 -19.00 7.77 2.87
CA SER A 282 -18.47 8.97 2.22
C SER A 282 -18.90 10.23 2.97
N LEU A 283 -17.92 10.97 3.47
CA LEU A 283 -18.10 12.27 4.11
C LEU A 283 -18.05 13.44 3.11
N LEU A 284 -17.86 13.15 1.82
CA LEU A 284 -17.77 14.15 0.76
C LEU A 284 -19.05 15.00 0.71
N LYS A 285 -18.89 16.30 0.43
CA LYS A 285 -20.01 17.23 0.25
C LYS A 285 -20.92 16.77 -0.90
N ASP A 286 -22.19 17.14 -0.81
CA ASP A 286 -23.28 16.73 -1.73
C ASP A 286 -22.90 16.98 -3.21
N PRO A 287 -23.32 16.13 -4.19
CA PRO A 287 -22.83 16.11 -5.57
C PRO A 287 -23.10 17.38 -6.40
N GLN A 288 -23.81 18.37 -5.86
CA GLN A 288 -24.17 19.58 -6.62
C GLN A 288 -22.93 20.33 -7.12
N ASP A 289 -21.78 20.17 -6.45
CA ASP A 289 -20.52 20.84 -6.80
C ASP A 289 -19.38 19.89 -7.22
N SER A 290 -19.61 18.57 -7.31
CA SER A 290 -18.54 17.60 -7.60
C SER A 290 -18.99 16.29 -8.25
N GLU A 291 -18.24 15.82 -9.25
CA GLU A 291 -18.43 14.49 -9.86
C GLU A 291 -17.92 13.33 -8.98
N TRP A 292 -17.16 13.63 -7.91
CA TRP A 292 -16.51 12.61 -7.08
C TRP A 292 -17.49 11.62 -6.42
N PRO A 293 -18.59 12.04 -5.76
CA PRO A 293 -19.52 11.10 -5.14
C PRO A 293 -20.20 10.17 -6.14
N LEU A 294 -20.45 10.65 -7.37
CA LEU A 294 -21.04 9.83 -8.44
C LEU A 294 -20.04 8.76 -8.94
N LYS A 295 -18.78 9.17 -9.14
CA LYS A 295 -17.71 8.25 -9.52
C LYS A 295 -17.47 7.20 -8.43
N GLU A 296 -17.43 7.62 -7.18
CA GLU A 296 -17.27 6.75 -6.02
C GLU A 296 -18.41 5.74 -5.92
N LYS A 297 -19.67 6.19 -5.94
CA LYS A 297 -20.83 5.31 -5.89
C LYS A 297 -20.78 4.23 -6.97
N LYS A 298 -20.28 4.57 -8.16
CA LYS A 298 -20.07 3.60 -9.24
C LYS A 298 -18.98 2.58 -8.88
N ILE A 299 -17.81 3.03 -8.43
CA ILE A 299 -16.68 2.16 -8.05
C ILE A 299 -17.08 1.21 -6.90
N VAL A 300 -17.71 1.75 -5.85
CA VAL A 300 -18.16 0.99 -4.68
C VAL A 300 -19.18 -0.09 -5.09
N ALA A 301 -20.10 0.24 -6.01
CA ALA A 301 -21.04 -0.73 -6.56
C ALA A 301 -20.34 -1.83 -7.41
N GLU A 302 -19.35 -1.47 -8.24
CA GLU A 302 -18.56 -2.44 -9.03
C GLU A 302 -17.78 -3.41 -8.13
N LEU A 303 -17.35 -2.95 -6.95
CA LEU A 303 -16.65 -3.75 -5.93
C LEU A 303 -17.58 -4.49 -4.96
N GLN A 304 -18.90 -4.43 -5.19
CA GLN A 304 -19.93 -5.06 -4.36
C GLN A 304 -19.86 -4.65 -2.88
N MET A 305 -19.55 -3.37 -2.63
CA MET A 305 -19.59 -2.79 -1.29
C MET A 305 -20.84 -1.93 -1.13
N THR A 306 -21.28 -1.73 0.11
CA THR A 306 -22.36 -0.79 0.44
C THR A 306 -21.83 0.64 0.34
N TYR A 307 -22.60 1.54 -0.27
CA TYR A 307 -22.27 2.98 -0.32
C TYR A 307 -23.23 3.78 0.56
N THR A 308 -22.69 4.44 1.58
CA THR A 308 -23.44 5.31 2.49
C THR A 308 -22.90 6.73 2.41
N SER A 309 -23.76 7.69 2.08
CA SER A 309 -23.38 9.11 2.03
C SER A 309 -23.78 9.80 3.34
N MET A 310 -22.78 10.34 4.04
CA MET A 310 -22.94 11.13 5.26
C MET A 310 -22.16 12.45 5.12
N PRO A 311 -22.56 13.33 4.20
CA PRO A 311 -21.81 14.55 3.88
C PRO A 311 -21.60 15.39 5.13
N ILE A 312 -20.38 15.86 5.32
CA ILE A 312 -20.02 16.70 6.46
C ILE A 312 -19.48 18.05 6.02
N VAL A 313 -19.83 19.10 6.76
CA VAL A 313 -19.21 20.42 6.57
C VAL A 313 -17.77 20.40 7.10
N GLU A 314 -16.94 21.33 6.62
CA GLU A 314 -15.52 21.37 6.96
C GLU A 314 -15.27 21.63 8.45
N GLU A 315 -16.17 22.39 9.08
CA GLU A 315 -16.18 22.65 10.52
C GLU A 315 -17.46 22.07 11.15
N PRO A 316 -17.49 20.75 11.40
CA PRO A 316 -18.67 20.11 11.96
C PRO A 316 -18.84 20.45 13.44
N SER A 317 -20.09 20.52 13.86
CA SER A 317 -20.43 20.53 15.27
C SER A 317 -20.17 19.15 15.91
N ILE A 318 -19.90 19.12 17.21
CA ILE A 318 -19.77 17.86 17.98
C ILE A 318 -21.03 16.99 17.83
N ARG A 319 -22.21 17.62 17.66
CA ARG A 319 -23.47 16.88 17.45
C ARG A 319 -23.48 16.11 16.13
N GLU A 320 -22.93 16.68 15.06
CA GLU A 320 -22.81 16.02 13.75
C GLU A 320 -21.79 14.90 13.81
N ILE A 321 -20.61 15.15 14.41
CA ILE A 321 -19.58 14.13 14.62
C ILE A 321 -20.14 12.94 15.40
N ARG A 322 -20.81 13.21 16.52
CA ARG A 322 -21.42 12.16 17.34
C ARG A 322 -22.44 11.35 16.57
N LYS A 323 -23.28 11.97 15.75
CA LYS A 323 -24.27 11.26 14.92
C LYS A 323 -23.60 10.27 13.96
N ILE A 324 -22.48 10.66 13.34
CA ILE A 324 -21.73 9.77 12.45
C ILE A 324 -21.03 8.68 13.25
N ALA A 325 -20.41 9.01 14.38
CA ALA A 325 -19.78 8.03 15.26
C ALA A 325 -20.77 6.97 15.77
N GLU A 326 -21.96 7.37 16.21
CA GLU A 326 -23.05 6.47 16.64
C GLU A 326 -23.48 5.54 15.51
N TYR A 327 -23.53 6.03 14.26
CA TYR A 327 -23.80 5.19 13.09
C TYR A 327 -22.69 4.16 12.89
N LEU A 328 -21.43 4.59 12.84
CA LEU A 328 -20.29 3.70 12.61
C LEU A 328 -20.12 2.64 13.69
N GLN A 329 -20.33 3.01 14.96
CA GLN A 329 -20.28 2.07 16.09
C GLN A 329 -21.47 1.09 16.12
N SER A 330 -22.52 1.35 15.35
CA SER A 330 -23.67 0.45 15.24
C SER A 330 -23.51 -0.62 14.16
N LEU A 331 -22.47 -0.51 13.32
CA LEU A 331 -22.17 -1.48 12.27
C LEU A 331 -21.45 -2.69 12.87
N ASP A 332 -21.78 -3.87 12.35
CA ASP A 332 -21.22 -5.17 12.74
C ASP A 332 -20.22 -5.73 11.71
N HIS A 333 -19.90 -4.94 10.69
CA HIS A 333 -19.03 -5.29 9.58
C HIS A 333 -17.97 -4.21 9.36
N LYS A 334 -16.98 -4.52 8.52
CA LYS A 334 -15.85 -3.62 8.28
C LYS A 334 -16.22 -2.46 7.37
N VAL A 335 -15.97 -1.24 7.83
CA VAL A 335 -16.34 0.01 7.16
C VAL A 335 -15.12 0.88 6.86
N TYR A 336 -15.10 1.46 5.67
CA TYR A 336 -14.16 2.50 5.29
C TYR A 336 -14.83 3.87 5.27
N VAL A 337 -14.40 4.76 6.14
CA VAL A 337 -14.92 6.12 6.25
C VAL A 337 -13.89 7.10 5.70
N HIS A 338 -14.31 7.98 4.80
CA HIS A 338 -13.35 8.90 4.21
C HIS A 338 -13.91 10.27 3.87
N ASP A 339 -13.00 11.23 3.79
CA ASP A 339 -13.18 12.52 3.14
C ASP A 339 -12.14 12.63 2.00
N PHE A 340 -12.06 13.73 1.25
CA PHE A 340 -11.11 13.87 0.15
C PHE A 340 -9.63 13.78 0.60
N SER A 341 -9.35 14.23 1.82
CA SER A 341 -8.03 14.22 2.45
C SER A 341 -8.19 13.96 3.97
N ASN A 342 -7.11 14.02 4.76
CA ASN A 342 -7.22 14.05 6.22
C ASN A 342 -7.76 15.42 6.70
N SER A 343 -9.03 15.69 6.41
CA SER A 343 -9.67 16.98 6.71
C SER A 343 -9.85 17.19 8.23
N PRO A 344 -10.06 18.44 8.68
CA PRO A 344 -10.48 18.74 10.05
C PRO A 344 -11.63 17.85 10.55
N ALA A 345 -12.65 17.66 9.72
CA ALA A 345 -13.83 16.87 10.02
C ALA A 345 -13.50 15.38 10.24
N LEU A 346 -12.70 14.79 9.34
CA LEU A 346 -12.25 13.39 9.48
C LEU A 346 -11.42 13.20 10.76
N MET A 347 -10.52 14.13 11.07
CA MET A 347 -9.70 14.07 12.29
C MET A 347 -10.54 14.25 13.56
N MET A 348 -11.59 15.07 13.52
CA MET A 348 -12.52 15.22 14.65
C MET A 348 -13.31 13.94 14.88
N LEU A 349 -13.77 13.29 13.81
CA LEU A 349 -14.46 12.01 13.89
C LEU A 349 -13.53 10.90 14.39
N GLU A 350 -12.29 10.86 13.91
CA GLU A 350 -11.28 9.90 14.37
C GLU A 350 -11.08 10.00 15.87
N THR A 351 -10.84 11.23 16.35
CA THR A 351 -10.59 11.47 17.77
C THR A 351 -11.84 11.21 18.61
N TYR A 352 -13.03 11.52 18.10
CA TYR A 352 -14.28 11.23 18.81
C TYR A 352 -14.56 9.72 18.94
N LEU A 353 -14.29 8.93 17.89
CA LEU A 353 -14.44 7.48 17.94
C LEU A 353 -13.46 6.84 18.93
N ASP A 354 -12.23 7.36 19.02
CA ASP A 354 -11.22 6.84 19.93
C ASP A 354 -11.47 7.31 21.38
N TRP A 355 -11.66 8.61 21.58
CA TRP A 355 -11.65 9.24 22.91
C TRP A 355 -13.04 9.60 23.46
N GLY A 356 -14.10 9.49 22.65
CA GLY A 356 -15.46 9.92 23.02
C GLY A 356 -15.65 11.45 23.07
N THR A 357 -14.60 12.20 22.71
CA THR A 357 -14.55 13.67 22.69
C THR A 357 -13.56 14.13 21.63
N THR A 358 -13.57 15.41 21.25
CA THR A 358 -12.63 15.98 20.27
C THR A 358 -12.49 17.48 20.45
N LEU A 359 -11.34 18.03 20.08
CA LEU A 359 -11.14 19.47 19.97
C LEU A 359 -11.92 20.04 18.77
N THR A 360 -12.44 21.25 18.94
CA THR A 360 -13.24 21.96 17.92
C THR A 360 -12.46 23.06 17.21
N GLY A 361 -13.00 23.54 16.08
CA GLY A 361 -12.44 24.63 15.26
C GLY A 361 -11.50 24.16 14.15
N ALA A 362 -11.48 24.83 12.99
CA ALA A 362 -10.65 24.40 11.85
C ALA A 362 -9.13 24.54 12.10
N VAL A 363 -8.71 25.66 12.70
CA VAL A 363 -7.31 26.10 12.76
C VAL A 363 -6.86 26.17 14.22
N PRO A 364 -5.58 25.85 14.55
CA PRO A 364 -5.10 26.04 15.91
C PRO A 364 -5.24 27.52 16.31
N PRO A 365 -5.66 27.84 17.54
CA PRO A 365 -5.75 29.22 17.99
C PRO A 365 -4.36 29.87 18.01
N GLU A 366 -4.26 31.07 17.45
CA GLU A 366 -3.06 31.90 17.58
C GLU A 366 -3.09 32.61 18.93
N LEU A 367 -2.03 32.44 19.71
CA LEU A 367 -1.85 33.06 21.02
C LEU A 367 -0.93 34.27 20.91
N GLN A 368 -1.00 35.18 21.89
CA GLN A 368 -0.15 36.37 21.97
C GLN A 368 1.34 36.03 21.95
N CYS A 369 1.71 34.89 22.52
CA CYS A 369 3.09 34.42 22.58
C CYS A 369 3.54 33.62 21.34
N GLY A 370 2.64 33.30 20.41
CA GLY A 370 2.95 32.57 19.17
C GLY A 370 1.85 31.62 18.70
N LYS A 371 2.14 30.93 17.59
CA LYS A 371 1.22 29.95 17.00
C LYS A 371 1.22 28.66 17.81
N SER A 372 0.02 28.12 18.07
CA SER A 372 -0.14 26.75 18.52
C SER A 372 -0.20 25.78 17.32
N GLU A 373 0.07 24.51 17.56
CA GLU A 373 0.02 23.46 16.54
C GLU A 373 -0.81 22.28 17.02
N TRP A 374 -1.66 21.75 16.14
CA TRP A 374 -2.41 20.51 16.38
C TRP A 374 -1.48 19.30 16.43
N VAL A 375 -1.78 18.39 17.35
CA VAL A 375 -1.39 16.98 17.27
C VAL A 375 -2.69 16.19 17.15
N GLY A 376 -3.10 15.98 15.89
CA GLY A 376 -4.44 15.49 15.57
C GLY A 376 -5.54 16.42 16.10
N ARG A 377 -6.63 15.85 16.64
CA ARG A 377 -7.66 16.60 17.38
C ARG A 377 -7.69 16.25 18.87
N LYS A 378 -6.59 15.65 19.33
CA LYS A 378 -6.37 15.13 20.68
C LYS A 378 -5.62 16.13 21.55
N MET A 379 -4.59 16.78 21.00
CA MET A 379 -3.73 17.69 21.75
C MET A 379 -3.36 18.95 20.95
N LEU A 380 -2.97 20.00 21.67
CA LEU A 380 -2.36 21.21 21.14
C LEU A 380 -0.99 21.41 21.77
N VAL A 381 -0.03 21.91 21.00
CA VAL A 381 1.30 22.32 21.50
C VAL A 381 1.47 23.80 21.26
N GLY A 382 1.85 24.56 22.29
CA GLY A 382 2.15 25.98 22.13
C GLY A 382 2.68 26.63 23.40
N CYS A 383 2.89 27.93 23.35
CA CYS A 383 3.46 28.71 24.46
C CYS A 383 2.47 28.92 25.62
N GLN A 384 2.94 29.46 26.75
CA GLN A 384 2.12 29.71 27.93
C GLN A 384 0.95 30.67 27.60
N PRO A 385 -0.31 30.21 27.64
CA PRO A 385 -1.45 31.07 27.39
C PRO A 385 -1.65 32.04 28.54
N THR A 386 -2.17 33.24 28.23
CA THR A 386 -2.78 34.13 29.21
C THR A 386 -4.05 33.49 29.79
N LYS A 387 -4.62 34.08 30.85
CA LYS A 387 -5.86 33.59 31.44
C LYS A 387 -7.02 33.59 30.43
N GLU A 388 -7.19 34.69 29.69
CA GLU A 388 -8.25 34.81 28.67
C GLU A 388 -8.07 33.79 27.55
N GLU A 389 -6.83 33.52 27.13
CA GLU A 389 -6.53 32.50 26.13
C GLU A 389 -6.75 31.09 26.65
N SER A 390 -6.48 30.84 27.93
CA SER A 390 -6.78 29.55 28.58
C SER A 390 -8.27 29.28 28.61
N ASP A 391 -9.08 30.29 28.92
CA ASP A 391 -10.54 30.20 28.89
C ASP A 391 -11.04 29.89 27.46
N ARG A 392 -10.49 30.56 26.44
CA ARG A 392 -10.76 30.25 25.02
C ARG A 392 -10.35 28.83 24.62
N LEU A 393 -9.21 28.34 25.11
CA LEU A 393 -8.75 26.97 24.85
C LEU A 393 -9.70 25.94 25.49
N ARG A 394 -10.24 26.22 26.69
CA ARG A 394 -11.26 25.38 27.33
C ARG A 394 -12.56 25.37 26.54
N GLU A 395 -12.97 26.49 25.94
CA GLU A 395 -14.11 26.55 25.02
C GLU A 395 -13.92 25.65 23.79
N LEU A 396 -12.68 25.45 23.33
CA LEU A 396 -12.37 24.52 22.24
C LEU A 396 -12.43 23.03 22.66
N GLY A 397 -12.50 22.75 23.97
CA GLY A 397 -12.58 21.41 24.54
C GLY A 397 -11.36 20.98 25.37
N ILE A 398 -10.33 21.85 25.53
CA ILE A 398 -9.15 21.50 26.34
C ILE A 398 -9.55 21.30 27.81
N THR A 399 -9.25 20.12 28.34
CA THR A 399 -9.49 19.78 29.75
C THR A 399 -8.27 20.12 30.60
N ASP A 400 -7.08 19.81 30.09
CA ASP A 400 -5.83 19.80 30.86
C ASP A 400 -4.74 20.67 30.24
N PHE A 401 -3.92 21.27 31.10
CA PHE A 401 -2.79 22.09 30.72
C PHE A 401 -1.55 21.50 31.41
N VAL A 402 -0.54 21.13 30.63
CA VAL A 402 0.68 20.50 31.14
C VAL A 402 1.87 21.35 30.72
N ASP A 403 2.63 21.86 31.70
CA ASP A 403 3.89 22.55 31.44
C ASP A 403 5.00 21.56 31.13
N MET A 404 5.56 21.66 29.92
CA MET A 404 6.56 20.75 29.39
C MET A 404 7.98 21.34 29.42
N ASP A 405 8.15 22.64 29.67
CA ASP A 405 9.47 23.28 29.57
C ASP A 405 10.39 22.85 30.71
N GLU A 406 9.85 22.72 31.92
CA GLU A 406 10.59 22.30 33.12
C GLU A 406 10.83 20.79 33.19
N LEU A 407 10.04 20.01 32.44
CA LEU A 407 10.13 18.55 32.43
C LEU A 407 11.37 18.04 31.65
N SER A 408 11.97 16.99 32.18
CA SER A 408 12.93 16.13 31.47
C SER A 408 12.24 15.38 30.33
N LEU A 409 13.00 14.81 29.39
CA LEU A 409 12.40 14.03 28.29
C LEU A 409 11.58 12.84 28.79
N ASP A 410 12.02 12.22 29.88
CA ASP A 410 11.34 11.08 30.50
C ASP A 410 9.97 11.50 31.06
N GLU A 411 9.93 12.62 31.79
CA GLU A 411 8.70 13.20 32.32
C GLU A 411 7.79 13.70 31.20
N GLN A 412 8.34 14.30 30.13
CA GLN A 412 7.55 14.70 28.97
C GLN A 412 6.87 13.50 28.29
N TYR A 413 7.62 12.42 28.07
CA TYR A 413 7.08 11.19 27.48
C TYR A 413 5.97 10.60 28.36
N LEU A 414 6.20 10.51 29.67
CA LEU A 414 5.22 10.00 30.63
C LEU A 414 3.95 10.85 30.68
N SER A 415 4.07 12.19 30.76
CA SER A 415 2.92 13.08 30.80
C SER A 415 2.06 12.96 29.53
N ILE A 416 2.68 12.87 28.35
CA ILE A 416 1.93 12.70 27.09
C ILE A 416 1.27 11.32 27.04
N LYS A 417 1.97 10.27 27.48
CA LYS A 417 1.44 8.91 27.53
C LYS A 417 0.25 8.83 28.49
N GLU A 418 0.36 9.43 29.67
CA GLU A 418 -0.74 9.52 30.64
C GLU A 418 -1.94 10.28 30.05
N SER A 419 -1.72 11.41 29.35
CA SER A 419 -2.81 12.11 28.67
C SER A 419 -3.49 11.25 27.60
N LYS A 420 -2.73 10.42 26.87
CA LYS A 420 -3.27 9.46 25.91
C LYS A 420 -4.08 8.36 26.61
N GLU A 421 -3.56 7.76 27.66
CA GLU A 421 -4.22 6.69 28.42
C GLU A 421 -5.51 7.18 29.10
N ASN A 422 -5.48 8.40 29.63
CA ASN A 422 -6.64 9.07 30.23
C ASN A 422 -7.60 9.66 29.19
N LYS A 423 -7.25 9.60 27.89
CA LYS A 423 -8.03 10.17 26.77
C LYS A 423 -8.37 11.64 27.00
N SER A 424 -7.45 12.39 27.61
CA SER A 424 -7.65 13.79 27.99
C SER A 424 -7.27 14.75 26.86
N LEU A 425 -8.14 15.72 26.56
CA LEU A 425 -7.85 16.75 25.56
C LEU A 425 -6.88 17.79 26.16
N THR A 426 -5.60 17.67 25.82
CA THR A 426 -4.52 18.35 26.56
C THR A 426 -3.86 19.45 25.74
N TYR A 427 -3.59 20.59 26.41
CA TYR A 427 -2.71 21.64 25.91
C TYR A 427 -1.32 21.50 26.54
N LEU A 428 -0.34 21.14 25.70
CA LEU A 428 1.06 20.97 26.07
C LEU A 428 1.78 22.32 25.96
N VAL A 429 2.04 22.94 27.11
CA VAL A 429 2.67 24.25 27.22
C VAL A 429 4.18 24.12 27.06
N THR A 430 4.78 24.79 26.09
CA THR A 430 6.23 24.87 25.88
C THR A 430 6.62 26.08 25.03
N ALA A 431 7.63 26.81 25.47
CA ALA A 431 8.24 27.92 24.73
C ALA A 431 9.48 27.49 23.95
N LYS A 432 10.27 26.52 24.46
CA LYS A 432 11.60 26.19 23.90
C LYS A 432 11.66 24.84 23.20
N LYS A 433 10.82 23.89 23.59
CA LYS A 433 10.91 22.48 23.18
C LYS A 433 9.73 22.03 22.28
N SER A 434 8.99 22.97 21.69
CA SER A 434 7.76 22.68 20.91
C SER A 434 7.93 21.57 19.87
N LYS A 435 9.01 21.60 19.08
CA LYS A 435 9.30 20.55 18.07
C LYS A 435 9.53 19.17 18.68
N GLN A 436 10.20 19.09 19.82
CA GLN A 436 10.47 17.83 20.52
C GLN A 436 9.17 17.29 21.13
N VAL A 437 8.45 18.11 21.89
CA VAL A 437 7.18 17.75 22.53
C VAL A 437 6.16 17.28 21.48
N LYS A 438 6.02 18.03 20.38
CA LYS A 438 5.15 17.64 19.27
C LYS A 438 5.55 16.31 18.66
N ARG A 439 6.85 16.07 18.44
CA ARG A 439 7.34 14.80 17.90
C ARG A 439 7.00 13.63 18.81
N VAL A 440 7.23 13.75 20.12
CA VAL A 440 6.88 12.71 21.10
C VAL A 440 5.37 12.43 21.07
N ALA A 441 4.54 13.47 21.03
CA ALA A 441 3.10 13.33 20.95
C ALA A 441 2.62 12.68 19.65
N ILE A 442 3.20 13.06 18.50
CA ILE A 442 2.89 12.44 17.20
C ILE A 442 3.29 10.97 17.20
N GLY A 443 4.48 10.64 17.70
CA GLY A 443 4.94 9.26 17.80
C GLY A 443 3.98 8.41 18.61
N LEU A 444 3.63 8.89 19.82
CA LEU A 444 2.74 8.16 20.72
C LEU A 444 1.33 7.98 20.17
N LEU A 445 0.80 8.95 19.41
CA LEU A 445 -0.59 8.92 18.94
C LEU A 445 -0.77 8.36 17.53
N TYR A 446 0.19 8.57 16.64
CA TYR A 446 0.00 8.41 15.19
C TYR A 446 1.22 7.81 14.46
N GLY A 447 2.33 7.54 15.15
CA GLY A 447 3.57 7.08 14.55
C GLY A 447 4.40 8.19 13.92
N SER A 448 3.87 8.82 12.87
CA SER A 448 4.55 9.90 12.14
C SER A 448 3.56 10.80 11.39
N ASP A 449 3.87 12.09 11.31
CA ASP A 449 3.18 13.08 10.47
C ASP A 449 3.79 13.23 9.07
N THR A 450 5.03 12.76 8.85
CA THR A 450 5.71 12.85 7.55
C THR A 450 5.74 11.54 6.76
N ARG A 451 4.88 10.59 7.13
CA ARG A 451 4.88 9.20 6.63
C ARG A 451 6.17 8.44 6.97
N GLY A 452 6.84 8.86 8.03
CA GLY A 452 8.04 8.24 8.59
C GLY A 452 9.35 8.61 7.90
N LYS A 453 9.41 9.63 7.05
CA LYS A 453 10.67 10.04 6.39
C LYS A 453 11.75 10.43 7.39
N GLU A 454 11.36 10.89 8.58
CA GLU A 454 12.27 11.18 9.68
C GLU A 454 12.99 9.95 10.25
N PHE A 455 12.55 8.73 9.88
CA PHE A 455 13.13 7.46 10.31
C PHE A 455 14.11 6.85 9.30
N ASP A 456 14.13 7.31 8.05
CA ASP A 456 14.89 6.67 6.96
C ASP A 456 16.43 6.67 7.21
N ASP A 457 16.92 7.61 8.02
CA ASP A 457 18.35 7.78 8.33
C ASP A 457 18.75 7.30 9.74
N ILE A 458 17.86 6.61 10.46
CA ILE A 458 18.15 6.16 11.83
C ILE A 458 19.06 4.92 11.79
N ALA A 459 20.19 5.03 12.48
CA ALA A 459 21.12 3.93 12.72
C ALA A 459 21.45 3.84 14.21
N PHE A 460 21.36 2.62 14.73
CA PHE A 460 21.75 2.25 16.07
C PHE A 460 23.15 1.65 16.07
N SER A 461 23.71 1.53 17.27
CA SER A 461 24.97 0.84 17.56
C SER A 461 25.05 -0.54 16.91
N LEU A 462 23.94 -1.29 16.90
CA LEU A 462 23.83 -2.66 16.42
C LEU A 462 23.34 -2.81 14.97
N GLY A 463 23.04 -1.71 14.26
CA GLY A 463 22.57 -1.76 12.88
C GLY A 463 21.63 -0.63 12.48
N LYS A 464 21.20 -0.65 11.22
CA LYS A 464 20.24 0.33 10.68
C LYS A 464 18.80 -0.07 10.99
N VAL A 465 17.96 0.93 11.23
CA VAL A 465 16.51 0.76 11.27
C VAL A 465 15.97 0.80 9.85
N LYS A 466 14.95 -0.02 9.58
CA LYS A 466 14.18 0.03 8.35
C LYS A 466 12.74 0.43 8.67
N ARG A 467 12.26 1.46 7.97
CA ARG A 467 10.84 1.84 7.96
C ARG A 467 10.06 0.92 7.04
N HIS A 468 8.92 0.43 7.52
CA HIS A 468 7.92 -0.26 6.69
C HIS A 468 6.71 0.64 6.44
N GLU A 469 6.15 1.19 7.52
CA GLU A 469 4.97 2.04 7.51
C GLU A 469 5.19 3.30 8.35
N ARG A 470 4.24 4.24 8.37
CA ARG A 470 4.42 5.51 9.13
C ARG A 470 4.56 5.29 10.64
N ASN A 471 4.02 4.18 11.12
CA ASN A 471 3.99 3.78 12.52
C ASN A 471 4.72 2.45 12.76
N LEU A 472 5.46 1.92 11.78
CA LEU A 472 6.14 0.62 11.93
C LEU A 472 7.59 0.69 11.49
N LEU A 473 8.47 0.37 12.44
CA LEU A 473 9.89 0.30 12.27
C LEU A 473 10.39 -1.09 12.65
N VAL A 474 11.40 -1.60 11.93
CA VAL A 474 12.09 -2.85 12.22
C VAL A 474 13.57 -2.55 12.36
N GLY A 475 14.20 -3.04 13.42
CA GLY A 475 15.64 -2.87 13.58
C GLY A 475 16.24 -3.75 14.65
N PRO A 476 17.51 -3.50 15.01
CA PRO A 476 18.22 -4.30 15.99
C PRO A 476 17.68 -4.06 17.40
N MET A 477 18.17 -4.82 18.37
CA MET A 477 17.90 -4.53 19.78
C MET A 477 18.44 -3.14 20.17
N LEU A 478 17.73 -2.47 21.06
CA LEU A 478 18.13 -1.15 21.56
C LEU A 478 19.16 -1.29 22.69
N GLU A 479 20.25 -0.55 22.60
CA GLU A 479 21.14 -0.33 23.75
C GLU A 479 20.47 0.55 24.81
N PRO A 480 20.90 0.50 26.10
CA PRO A 480 20.28 1.28 27.17
C PRO A 480 20.13 2.78 26.89
N LYS A 481 21.08 3.38 26.15
CA LYS A 481 21.01 4.80 25.77
C LYS A 481 19.97 5.07 24.68
N GLU A 482 19.70 4.11 23.81
CA GLU A 482 18.81 4.26 22.67
C GLU A 482 17.33 4.29 23.10
N TYR A 483 16.99 3.72 24.26
CA TYR A 483 15.66 3.90 24.85
C TYR A 483 15.33 5.38 25.10
N SER A 484 16.28 6.16 25.61
CA SER A 484 16.06 7.59 25.85
C SER A 484 16.31 8.43 24.59
N THR A 485 17.39 8.17 23.86
CA THR A 485 17.75 9.02 22.70
C THR A 485 16.87 8.78 21.48
N PHE A 486 16.33 7.57 21.31
CA PHE A 486 15.42 7.24 20.23
C PHE A 486 14.00 7.01 20.74
N ALA A 487 13.77 5.99 21.56
CA ALA A 487 12.42 5.50 21.80
C ALA A 487 11.55 6.58 22.47
N LYS A 488 12.06 7.28 23.49
CA LYS A 488 11.35 8.41 24.09
C LYS A 488 11.31 9.65 23.19
N THR A 489 12.42 10.02 22.54
CA THR A 489 12.51 11.19 21.64
C THR A 489 11.51 11.14 20.48
N TYR A 490 11.26 9.95 19.94
CA TYR A 490 10.35 9.73 18.82
C TYR A 490 8.99 9.20 19.26
N GLY A 491 8.73 9.07 20.56
CA GLY A 491 7.43 8.63 21.08
C GLY A 491 7.07 7.20 20.68
N VAL A 492 8.01 6.25 20.76
CA VAL A 492 7.71 4.82 20.57
C VAL A 492 6.66 4.41 21.59
N SER A 493 5.51 3.99 21.08
CA SER A 493 4.36 3.57 21.89
C SER A 493 4.53 2.14 22.39
N GLN A 494 5.07 1.26 21.54
CA GLN A 494 5.20 -0.15 21.82
C GLN A 494 6.46 -0.74 21.17
N LEU A 495 7.11 -1.62 21.93
CA LEU A 495 8.24 -2.42 21.52
C LEU A 495 7.74 -3.86 21.30
N PHE A 496 8.06 -4.44 20.15
CA PHE A 496 7.86 -5.84 19.85
C PHE A 496 9.21 -6.53 19.81
N TYR A 497 9.51 -7.39 20.78
CA TYR A 497 10.74 -8.18 20.76
C TYR A 497 10.47 -9.55 20.15
N LEU A 498 10.96 -9.76 18.92
CA LEU A 498 10.92 -11.06 18.26
C LEU A 498 12.06 -11.93 18.79
N ARG A 499 11.72 -12.78 19.76
CA ARG A 499 12.67 -13.61 20.48
C ARG A 499 12.95 -14.89 19.70
N SER A 500 14.19 -15.09 19.30
CA SER A 500 14.64 -16.38 18.76
C SER A 500 15.00 -17.33 19.90
N ILE A 501 14.29 -18.45 20.01
CA ILE A 501 14.48 -19.42 21.11
C ILE A 501 15.88 -20.06 21.05
N SER A 502 16.50 -20.12 19.86
CA SER A 502 17.79 -20.78 19.66
C SER A 502 19.00 -19.89 19.97
N THR A 503 18.83 -18.57 19.94
CA THR A 503 19.93 -17.61 20.01
C THR A 503 19.79 -16.63 21.18
N SER A 504 18.56 -16.31 21.61
CA SER A 504 18.31 -15.34 22.68
C SER A 504 18.25 -16.02 24.06
N SER A 505 19.04 -15.52 25.01
CA SER A 505 19.09 -16.04 26.38
C SER A 505 17.98 -15.48 27.28
N ASP A 506 17.60 -16.20 28.36
CA ASP A 506 16.65 -15.67 29.36
C ASP A 506 17.21 -14.45 30.11
N GLU A 507 18.54 -14.35 30.23
CA GLU A 507 19.23 -13.21 30.82
C GLU A 507 19.06 -11.96 29.97
N GLU A 508 19.23 -12.08 28.64
CA GLU A 508 18.99 -11.01 27.68
C GLU A 508 17.55 -10.53 27.70
N LEU A 509 16.58 -11.46 27.72
CA LEU A 509 15.17 -11.11 27.86
C LEU A 509 14.91 -10.32 29.15
N SER A 510 15.46 -10.77 30.28
CA SER A 510 15.32 -10.08 31.56
C SER A 510 15.91 -8.67 31.54
N VAL A 511 17.00 -8.46 30.79
CA VAL A 511 17.60 -7.13 30.59
C VAL A 511 16.69 -6.24 29.74
N ILE A 512 16.12 -6.75 28.65
CA ILE A 512 15.20 -6.00 27.77
C ILE A 512 13.93 -5.62 28.53
N GLU A 513 13.32 -6.54 29.27
CA GLU A 513 12.15 -6.30 30.10
C GLU A 513 12.42 -5.21 31.14
N LYS A 514 13.57 -5.30 31.82
CA LYS A 514 14.00 -4.30 32.78
C LYS A 514 14.19 -2.93 32.13
N LEU A 515 14.88 -2.84 30.99
CA LEU A 515 15.12 -1.58 30.30
C LEU A 515 13.81 -0.96 29.78
N ALA A 516 12.91 -1.76 29.22
CA ALA A 516 11.60 -1.27 28.78
C ALA A 516 10.77 -0.74 29.96
N ALA A 517 10.76 -1.47 31.09
CA ALA A 517 10.07 -1.05 32.30
C ALA A 517 10.65 0.23 32.92
N GLU A 518 11.98 0.34 33.02
CA GLU A 518 12.69 1.55 33.49
C GLU A 518 12.42 2.77 32.60
N ASN A 519 12.12 2.55 31.32
CA ASN A 519 11.79 3.59 30.36
C ASN A 519 10.28 3.78 30.14
N HIS A 520 9.44 3.03 30.85
CA HIS A 520 7.97 3.05 30.78
C HIS A 520 7.39 2.80 29.38
N ILE A 521 8.08 1.99 28.57
CA ILE A 521 7.64 1.63 27.22
C ILE A 521 6.99 0.26 27.26
N SER A 522 5.83 0.12 26.61
CA SER A 522 5.14 -1.18 26.53
C SER A 522 6.00 -2.16 25.74
N LEU A 523 6.29 -3.32 26.31
CA LEU A 523 7.04 -4.39 25.66
C LEU A 523 6.15 -5.60 25.47
N VAL A 524 6.13 -6.12 24.25
CA VAL A 524 5.52 -7.40 23.90
C VAL A 524 6.62 -8.31 23.39
N VAL A 525 6.74 -9.49 24.01
CA VAL A 525 7.71 -10.50 23.61
C VAL A 525 6.98 -11.55 22.78
N ILE A 526 7.45 -11.77 21.56
CA ILE A 526 6.85 -12.73 20.64
C ILE A 526 7.91 -13.78 20.31
N PRO A 527 7.71 -15.05 20.68
CA PRO A 527 8.64 -16.11 20.32
C PRO A 527 8.57 -16.37 18.82
N MET A 528 9.71 -16.40 18.13
CA MET A 528 9.82 -16.76 16.72
C MET A 528 9.68 -18.29 16.54
N ILE A 529 8.48 -18.79 16.77
CA ILE A 529 8.04 -20.16 16.42
C ILE A 529 7.31 -20.15 15.08
N SER A 530 6.97 -21.32 14.54
CA SER A 530 6.09 -21.39 13.37
C SER A 530 4.80 -20.61 13.64
N GLN A 531 4.40 -19.74 12.69
CA GLN A 531 3.20 -18.91 12.79
C GLN A 531 3.27 -17.80 13.85
N TYR A 532 4.46 -17.38 14.31
CA TYR A 532 4.62 -16.23 15.22
C TYR A 532 3.95 -14.95 14.71
N GLU A 533 3.69 -14.91 13.41
CA GLU A 533 3.22 -13.75 12.71
C GLU A 533 1.70 -13.58 12.83
N GLU A 534 0.99 -14.68 13.06
CA GLU A 534 -0.42 -14.67 13.45
C GLU A 534 -0.61 -14.02 14.83
N LEU A 535 0.46 -13.96 15.64
CA LEU A 535 0.50 -13.17 16.87
C LEU A 535 0.95 -11.72 16.61
N LEU A 536 1.96 -11.52 15.75
CA LEU A 536 2.53 -10.19 15.50
C LEU A 536 1.57 -9.24 14.79
N ILE A 537 0.95 -9.67 13.68
CA ILE A 537 0.16 -8.78 12.82
C ILE A 537 -1.02 -8.16 13.56
N PRO A 538 -1.86 -8.92 14.29
CA PRO A 538 -2.98 -8.33 15.04
C PRO A 538 -2.53 -7.33 16.11
N LEU A 539 -1.32 -7.48 16.65
CA LEU A 539 -0.80 -6.58 17.67
C LEU A 539 -0.28 -5.26 17.08
N ILE A 540 0.40 -5.31 15.93
CA ILE A 540 0.81 -4.10 15.19
C ILE A 540 -0.42 -3.27 14.83
N ASP A 541 -1.48 -3.95 14.42
CA ASP A 541 -2.71 -3.36 13.90
C ASP A 541 -3.59 -2.71 14.98
N LYS A 542 -3.40 -3.07 16.25
CA LYS A 542 -4.18 -2.56 17.37
C LYS A 542 -3.71 -1.17 17.85
N GLU A 543 -2.46 -0.82 17.62
CA GLU A 543 -1.83 0.36 18.20
C GLU A 543 -1.50 1.42 17.13
N SER A 544 -2.16 2.58 17.21
CA SER A 544 -1.97 3.69 16.26
C SER A 544 -0.64 4.44 16.42
N GLY A 545 0.06 4.24 17.55
CA GLY A 545 1.35 4.85 17.83
C GLY A 545 2.52 4.20 17.11
N LEU A 546 3.72 4.77 17.27
CA LEU A 546 4.94 4.24 16.68
C LEU A 546 5.29 2.89 17.32
N ASN A 547 5.30 1.85 16.50
CA ASN A 547 5.66 0.48 16.82
C ASN A 547 7.09 0.22 16.35
N TYR A 548 7.90 -0.36 17.24
CA TYR A 548 9.28 -0.74 16.92
C TYR A 548 9.50 -2.23 17.17
N ILE A 549 9.74 -2.97 16.09
CA ILE A 549 10.08 -4.40 16.13
C ILE A 549 11.59 -4.53 16.33
N MET A 550 11.97 -4.97 17.52
CA MET A 550 13.31 -5.40 17.90
C MET A 550 13.53 -6.84 17.49
N VAL A 551 14.59 -7.08 16.72
CA VAL A 551 15.02 -8.43 16.36
C VAL A 551 16.55 -8.48 16.33
N GLU A 552 17.13 -9.67 16.48
CA GLU A 552 18.56 -9.89 16.27
C GLU A 552 19.01 -9.41 14.87
N SER A 553 20.17 -8.74 14.79
CA SER A 553 20.64 -8.12 13.55
C SER A 553 20.75 -9.09 12.36
N SER A 554 21.01 -10.36 12.62
CA SER A 554 21.06 -11.44 11.61
C SER A 554 19.69 -11.81 11.03
N LEU A 555 18.60 -11.59 11.77
CA LEU A 555 17.24 -11.94 11.39
C LEU A 555 16.45 -10.75 10.82
N ILE A 556 16.99 -9.53 10.90
CA ILE A 556 16.36 -8.33 10.29
C ILE A 556 15.97 -8.55 8.82
N PRO A 557 16.82 -9.12 7.94
CA PRO A 557 16.43 -9.37 6.54
C PRO A 557 15.22 -10.30 6.42
N GLU A 558 15.18 -11.36 7.22
CA GLU A 558 14.08 -12.34 7.21
C GLU A 558 12.76 -11.73 7.65
N VAL A 559 12.75 -10.98 8.76
CA VAL A 559 11.56 -10.24 9.22
C VAL A 559 11.12 -9.20 8.19
N ASN A 560 12.07 -8.52 7.56
CA ASN A 560 11.75 -7.54 6.53
C ASN A 560 11.14 -8.17 5.27
N ASP A 561 11.70 -9.29 4.81
CA ASP A 561 11.18 -10.02 3.65
C ASP A 561 9.82 -10.64 3.97
N TYR A 562 9.62 -11.06 5.21
CA TYR A 562 8.34 -11.51 5.71
C TYR A 562 7.26 -10.42 5.66
N LEU A 563 7.52 -9.25 6.26
CA LEU A 563 6.55 -8.15 6.29
C LEU A 563 6.18 -7.65 4.89
N LYS A 564 7.05 -7.82 3.89
CA LYS A 564 6.72 -7.52 2.49
C LYS A 564 5.68 -8.45 1.86
N LYS A 565 5.42 -9.61 2.45
CA LYS A 565 4.42 -10.57 1.96
C LYS A 565 2.99 -10.16 2.33
N PHE A 566 2.85 -9.30 3.32
CA PHE A 566 1.59 -8.76 3.82
C PHE A 566 1.31 -7.41 3.14
#